data_AF-A0A936UYY7-F1
#
_entry.id   AF-A0A936UYY7-F1
#
_cell.length_a   1.000
_cell.length_b   1.000
_cell.length_c   1.000
_cell.angle_alpha   90.00
_cell.angle_beta   90.00
_cell.angle_gamma   90.00
#
_symmetry.space_group_name_H-M   'P 1'
#
loop_
_entity.id
_entity.type
_entity.pdbx_description
1 polymer ?
#
loop_
_entity_poly.entity_id
_entity_poly.type
_entity_poly.pdbx_seq_one_letter_code
_entity_poly.pdbx_strand_id
1 'polypeptide(L)'
;MKKLFTLSASIILAIILLSSCRKSDVVITNNENYWLSKEEGEVVYSDPNCSYIVVETYNGYNIVRTSASVKPYEGELVYGNFSSQGTRDMYNYSANFVFTGTVTDYWLSYNEALDALDFYCPFYGKGDEKRVFQEAVKIRKK
;
A
#
# COMPACT_ATOMS: atom_id res chain seq x y z
N MET A 1 -11.31 51.90 32.27
CA MET A 1 -10.69 51.48 31.00
C MET A 1 -9.54 50.46 31.18
N LYS A 2 -9.64 49.48 32.08
CA LYS A 2 -8.59 48.45 32.27
C LYS A 2 -9.02 47.03 31.84
N LYS A 3 -10.33 46.77 31.76
CA LYS A 3 -10.91 45.47 31.40
C LYS A 3 -10.81 45.13 29.90
N LEU A 4 -10.65 46.13 29.03
CA LEU A 4 -10.50 45.94 27.59
C LEU A 4 -9.11 45.38 27.22
N PHE A 5 -8.06 45.80 27.93
CA PHE A 5 -6.68 45.35 27.69
C PHE A 5 -6.46 43.87 28.04
N THR A 6 -7.15 43.37 29.06
CA THR A 6 -7.08 41.96 29.46
C THR A 6 -7.78 41.03 28.47
N LEU A 7 -8.83 41.51 27.79
CA LEU A 7 -9.57 40.73 26.80
C LEU A 7 -8.80 40.61 25.48
N SER A 8 -8.12 41.67 25.06
CA SER A 8 -7.28 41.64 23.85
C SER A 8 -6.09 40.70 24.01
N ALA A 9 -5.47 40.65 25.19
CA ALA A 9 -4.31 39.78 25.43
C ALA A 9 -4.67 38.28 25.37
N SER A 10 -5.87 37.91 25.84
CA SER A 10 -6.35 36.53 25.84
C SER A 10 -6.75 36.06 24.43
N ILE A 11 -7.33 36.94 23.62
CA ILE A 11 -7.65 36.64 22.21
C ILE A 11 -6.37 36.45 21.38
N ILE A 12 -5.35 37.30 21.57
CA ILE A 12 -4.08 37.18 20.84
C ILE A 12 -3.38 35.86 21.21
N LEU A 13 -3.39 35.48 22.49
CA LEU A 13 -2.80 34.21 22.93
C LEU A 13 -3.54 33.00 22.36
N ALA A 14 -4.87 33.05 22.26
CA ALA A 14 -5.68 32.00 21.63
C ALA A 14 -5.39 31.86 20.13
N ILE A 15 -5.21 32.97 19.40
CA ILE A 15 -4.86 32.94 17.97
C ILE A 15 -3.48 32.32 17.76
N ILE A 16 -2.49 32.63 18.61
CA ILE A 16 -1.16 32.04 18.54
C ILE A 16 -1.23 30.52 18.78
N LEU A 17 -1.96 30.08 19.82
CA LEU A 17 -2.11 28.67 20.15
C LEU A 17 -2.92 27.88 19.11
N LEU A 18 -3.90 28.50 18.46
CA LEU A 18 -4.68 27.85 17.40
C LEU A 18 -3.96 27.89 16.03
N SER A 19 -3.00 28.80 15.82
CA SER A 19 -2.17 28.86 14.61
C SER A 19 -0.97 27.88 14.61
N SER A 20 -0.66 27.27 15.76
CA SER A 20 0.39 26.26 15.88
C SER A 20 -0.09 24.85 15.51
N CYS A 21 -1.40 24.59 15.60
CA CYS A 21 -2.03 23.41 14.99
C CYS A 21 -2.19 23.62 13.49
N ARG A 22 -1.07 23.60 12.77
CA ARG A 22 -1.09 23.31 11.34
C ARG A 22 -1.15 21.79 11.25
N LYS A 23 -1.98 21.25 10.36
CA LYS A 23 -1.78 19.87 9.91
C LYS A 23 -0.32 19.79 9.50
N SER A 24 0.50 19.09 10.27
CA SER A 24 1.77 18.66 9.74
C SER A 24 1.35 17.73 8.62
N ASP A 25 1.31 18.23 7.39
CA ASP A 25 1.66 17.35 6.30
C ASP A 25 3.00 16.80 6.77
N VAL A 26 2.99 15.56 7.26
CA VAL A 26 4.22 14.80 7.33
C VAL A 26 4.59 14.75 5.88
N VAL A 27 5.38 15.73 5.45
CA VAL A 27 6.06 15.74 4.18
C VAL A 27 7.11 14.66 4.36
N ILE A 28 6.68 13.40 4.38
CA ILE A 28 7.37 12.42 3.57
C ILE A 28 7.23 13.07 2.20
N THR A 29 8.31 13.70 1.74
CA THR A 29 8.45 14.03 0.32
C THR A 29 8.40 12.68 -0.39
N ASN A 30 7.20 12.09 -0.51
CA ASN A 30 6.89 11.08 -1.49
C ASN A 30 7.01 11.84 -2.79
N ASN A 31 8.24 11.93 -3.27
CA ASN A 31 8.53 12.34 -4.60
C ASN A 31 7.78 11.35 -5.49
N GLU A 32 6.56 11.68 -5.86
CA GLU A 32 5.69 10.78 -6.62
C GLU A 32 6.40 10.36 -7.90
N ASN A 33 7.16 11.27 -8.51
CA ASN A 33 8.01 10.98 -9.66
C ASN A 33 9.07 9.89 -9.38
N TYR A 34 9.59 9.79 -8.15
CA TYR A 34 10.47 8.69 -7.78
C TYR A 34 9.72 7.35 -7.83
N TRP A 35 8.51 7.28 -7.29
CA TRP A 35 7.71 6.04 -7.30
C TRP A 35 7.21 5.68 -8.69
N LEU A 36 6.73 6.65 -9.46
CA LEU A 36 6.29 6.45 -10.84
C LEU A 36 7.43 6.04 -11.79
N SER A 37 8.69 6.20 -11.37
CA SER A 37 9.86 5.65 -12.09
C SER A 37 10.14 4.17 -11.79
N LYS A 38 9.41 3.55 -10.85
CA LYS A 38 9.55 2.14 -10.46
C LYS A 38 8.65 1.23 -11.28
N GLU A 39 8.80 -0.08 -11.09
CA GLU A 39 7.95 -1.08 -11.73
C GLU A 39 6.51 -0.90 -11.25
N GLU A 40 5.58 -0.79 -12.20
CA GLU A 40 4.14 -0.75 -11.96
C GLU A 40 3.60 -2.18 -11.80
N GLY A 41 2.69 -2.36 -10.86
CA GLY A 41 1.91 -3.57 -10.70
C GLY A 41 0.48 -3.27 -10.26
N GLU A 42 -0.38 -4.25 -10.45
CA GLU A 42 -1.78 -4.25 -10.01
C GLU A 42 -2.01 -5.38 -9.01
N VAL A 43 -2.70 -5.08 -7.91
CA VAL A 43 -2.99 -6.08 -6.89
C VAL A 43 -4.15 -6.94 -7.39
N VAL A 44 -3.90 -8.21 -7.62
CA VAL A 44 -4.88 -9.15 -8.18
C VAL A 44 -5.45 -10.12 -7.15
N TYR A 45 -4.89 -10.13 -5.94
CA TYR A 45 -5.45 -10.85 -4.80
C TYR A 45 -5.09 -10.16 -3.48
N SER A 46 -6.07 -10.01 -2.59
CA SER A 46 -5.86 -9.51 -1.23
C SER A 46 -6.96 -9.96 -0.27
N ASP A 47 -6.62 -10.83 0.70
CA ASP A 47 -7.58 -11.31 1.72
C ASP A 47 -7.34 -10.65 3.10
N PRO A 48 -8.37 -10.16 3.80
CA PRO A 48 -8.24 -9.54 5.14
C PRO A 48 -7.57 -10.42 6.20
N ASN A 49 -7.65 -11.74 6.07
CA ASN A 49 -7.10 -12.74 6.99
C ASN A 49 -5.70 -13.21 6.57
N CYS A 50 -5.14 -12.60 5.52
CA CYS A 50 -3.91 -13.01 4.90
C CYS A 50 -2.93 -11.84 4.78
N SER A 51 -1.75 -11.98 5.37
CA SER A 51 -0.69 -10.97 5.25
C SER A 51 0.00 -10.96 3.88
N TYR A 52 -0.46 -11.75 2.91
CA TYR A 52 0.10 -11.81 1.57
C TYR A 52 -0.88 -11.19 0.57
N ILE A 53 -0.32 -10.48 -0.40
CA ILE A 53 -1.00 -10.04 -1.61
C ILE A 53 -0.33 -10.66 -2.82
N VAL A 54 -1.08 -10.75 -3.92
CA VAL A 54 -0.52 -11.06 -5.23
C VAL A 54 -0.54 -9.80 -6.06
N VAL A 55 0.63 -9.44 -6.59
CA VAL A 55 0.81 -8.29 -7.49
C VAL A 55 1.15 -8.82 -8.87
N GLU A 56 0.32 -8.51 -9.84
CA GLU A 56 0.59 -8.76 -11.25
C GLU A 56 1.41 -7.61 -11.82
N THR A 57 2.53 -7.93 -12.45
CA THR A 57 3.36 -6.99 -13.21
C THR A 57 3.52 -7.48 -14.65
N TYR A 58 4.21 -6.71 -15.48
CA TYR A 58 4.48 -7.09 -16.87
C TYR A 58 5.16 -8.47 -17.01
N ASN A 59 5.97 -8.87 -16.03
CA ASN A 59 6.77 -10.09 -16.06
C ASN A 59 6.06 -11.31 -15.44
N GLY A 60 4.86 -11.15 -14.88
CA GLY A 60 4.11 -12.22 -14.23
C GLY A 60 3.57 -11.83 -12.85
N TYR A 61 3.36 -12.83 -12.01
CA TYR A 61 2.79 -12.67 -10.67
C TYR A 61 3.88 -12.65 -9.60
N ASN A 62 3.67 -11.83 -8.58
CA ASN A 62 4.62 -11.64 -7.49
C ASN A 62 3.87 -11.80 -6.16
N ILE A 63 4.51 -12.50 -5.22
CA ILE A 63 3.97 -12.72 -3.88
C ILE A 63 4.63 -11.71 -2.94
N VAL A 64 3.82 -10.86 -2.34
CA VAL A 64 4.30 -9.83 -1.43
C VAL A 64 3.68 -10.01 -0.05
N ARG A 65 4.53 -10.26 0.94
CA ARG A 65 4.12 -10.23 2.35
C ARG A 65 4.09 -8.78 2.84
N THR A 66 2.94 -8.33 3.33
CA THR A 66 2.78 -7.02 3.95
C THR A 66 2.55 -7.15 5.46
N SER A 67 2.52 -6.03 6.15
CA SER A 67 1.86 -5.97 7.47
C SER A 67 0.34 -6.02 7.29
N ALA A 68 -0.38 -6.73 8.15
CA ALA A 68 -1.83 -6.90 8.03
C ALA A 68 -2.59 -5.55 8.15
N SER A 69 -2.03 -4.57 8.86
CA SER A 69 -2.69 -3.30 9.15
C SER A 69 -2.60 -2.27 8.02
N VAL A 70 -1.66 -2.44 7.08
CA VAL A 70 -1.41 -1.49 5.98
C VAL A 70 -1.08 -2.31 4.73
N LYS A 71 -2.12 -2.71 4.00
CA LYS A 71 -2.06 -3.61 2.85
C LYS A 71 -2.93 -3.09 1.71
N PRO A 72 -2.42 -3.05 0.48
CA PRO A 72 -3.24 -2.78 -0.70
C PRO A 72 -4.38 -3.78 -0.92
N TYR A 73 -5.47 -3.32 -1.51
CA TYR A 73 -6.64 -4.12 -1.90
C TYR A 73 -6.61 -4.48 -3.39
N GLU A 74 -7.44 -5.45 -3.77
CA GLU A 74 -7.59 -5.88 -5.16
C GLU A 74 -7.98 -4.71 -6.08
N GLY A 75 -7.37 -4.64 -7.26
CA GLY A 75 -7.52 -3.55 -8.24
C GLY A 75 -6.70 -2.30 -7.95
N GLU A 76 -5.98 -2.22 -6.83
CA GLU A 76 -5.12 -1.08 -6.54
C GLU A 76 -3.79 -1.14 -7.30
N LEU A 77 -3.35 0.02 -7.78
CA LEU A 77 -2.07 0.18 -8.46
C LEU A 77 -0.96 0.43 -7.45
N VAL A 78 0.13 -0.30 -7.62
CA VAL A 78 1.30 -0.22 -6.76
C VAL A 78 2.57 -0.02 -7.58
N TYR A 79 3.52 0.71 -7.02
CA TYR A 79 4.82 0.98 -7.63
C TYR A 79 5.94 0.56 -6.69
N GLY A 80 6.92 -0.18 -7.20
CA GLY A 80 8.00 -0.71 -6.40
C GLY A 80 9.04 -1.47 -7.19
N ASN A 81 9.89 -2.21 -6.49
CA ASN A 81 10.72 -3.23 -7.11
C ASN A 81 10.07 -4.58 -6.82
N PHE A 82 9.38 -5.17 -7.80
CA PHE A 82 8.78 -6.50 -7.67
C PHE A 82 9.70 -7.59 -8.25
N SER A 83 10.65 -7.19 -9.09
CA SER A 83 11.60 -8.06 -9.81
C SER A 83 12.79 -8.58 -8.98
N SER A 84 12.69 -8.61 -7.64
CA SER A 84 13.70 -9.26 -6.78
C SER A 84 13.17 -9.55 -5.39
N GLN A 85 13.70 -10.57 -4.72
CA GLN A 85 13.34 -10.90 -3.32
C GLN A 85 13.85 -9.89 -2.29
N GLY A 86 13.09 -9.71 -1.20
CA GLY A 86 13.50 -8.95 -0.01
C GLY A 86 12.54 -7.84 0.41
N THR A 87 12.76 -7.29 1.60
CA THR A 87 11.93 -6.24 2.23
C THR A 87 12.27 -4.85 1.73
N ARG A 88 11.25 -4.08 1.34
CA ARG A 88 11.40 -2.71 0.84
C ARG A 88 10.09 -1.95 0.97
N ASP A 89 10.19 -0.64 0.80
CA ASP A 89 9.02 0.22 0.67
C ASP A 89 8.49 0.23 -0.75
N MET A 90 7.16 0.30 -0.84
CA MET A 90 6.37 0.31 -2.06
C MET A 90 5.31 1.40 -1.93
N TYR A 91 4.87 1.94 -3.05
CA TYR A 91 3.87 3.01 -3.08
C TYR A 91 2.56 2.49 -3.64
N ASN A 92 1.49 2.60 -2.84
CA ASN A 92 0.13 2.42 -3.32
C ASN A 92 -0.35 3.72 -3.93
N TYR A 93 -0.43 3.76 -5.26
CA TYR A 93 -0.86 4.92 -6.02
C TYR A 93 -2.36 5.19 -5.84
N SER A 94 -3.18 4.14 -5.90
CA SER A 94 -4.64 4.26 -5.80
C SER A 94 -5.10 4.86 -4.46
N ALA A 95 -4.44 4.48 -3.36
CA ALA A 95 -4.79 4.93 -2.02
C ALA A 95 -3.81 5.97 -1.42
N ASN A 96 -2.80 6.38 -2.19
CA ASN A 96 -1.82 7.41 -1.85
C ASN A 96 -1.09 7.19 -0.50
N PHE A 97 -0.51 6.00 -0.30
CA PHE A 97 0.33 5.71 0.87
C PHE A 97 1.52 4.82 0.52
N VAL A 98 2.58 4.91 1.34
CA VAL A 98 3.73 3.99 1.26
C VAL A 98 3.54 2.88 2.28
N PHE A 99 3.86 1.66 1.86
CA PHE A 99 3.85 0.48 2.71
C PHE A 99 5.13 -0.31 2.54
N THR A 100 5.55 -0.97 3.62
CA THR A 100 6.66 -1.91 3.58
C THR A 100 6.14 -3.30 3.25
N GLY A 101 6.75 -3.93 2.25
CA GLY A 101 6.45 -5.29 1.82
C GLY A 101 7.72 -6.11 1.61
N THR A 102 7.62 -7.41 1.81
CA THR A 102 8.66 -8.39 1.46
C THR A 102 8.22 -9.14 0.23
N VAL A 103 8.90 -8.93 -0.90
CA VAL A 103 8.73 -9.79 -2.08
C VAL A 103 9.33 -11.15 -1.73
N THR A 104 8.51 -12.19 -1.63
CA THR A 104 8.97 -13.56 -1.38
C THR A 104 9.27 -14.28 -2.68
N ASP A 105 8.42 -14.08 -3.68
CA ASP A 105 8.51 -14.73 -4.99
C ASP A 105 8.08 -13.75 -6.07
N TYR A 106 8.68 -13.87 -7.25
CA TYR A 106 8.50 -12.92 -8.34
C TYR A 106 8.56 -13.62 -9.70
N TRP A 107 7.96 -12.99 -10.71
CA TRP A 107 7.86 -13.49 -12.09
C TRP A 107 7.28 -14.91 -12.20
N LEU A 108 6.34 -15.24 -11.30
CA LEU A 108 5.64 -16.50 -11.33
C LEU A 108 4.62 -16.53 -12.47
N SER A 109 4.39 -17.72 -13.02
CA SER A 109 3.18 -17.99 -13.78
C SER A 109 1.94 -17.99 -12.87
N TYR A 110 0.75 -17.96 -13.48
CA TYR A 110 -0.51 -17.97 -12.73
C TYR A 110 -0.62 -19.17 -11.77
N ASN A 111 -0.26 -20.37 -12.23
CA ASN A 111 -0.36 -21.58 -11.42
C ASN A 111 0.67 -21.60 -10.29
N GLU A 112 1.90 -21.16 -10.54
CA GLU A 112 2.93 -21.07 -9.51
C GLU A 112 2.56 -20.06 -8.42
N ALA A 113 1.91 -18.95 -8.79
CA ALA A 113 1.42 -17.97 -7.84
C ALA A 113 0.25 -18.50 -6.99
N LEU A 114 -0.64 -19.32 -7.57
CA LEU A 114 -1.68 -20.02 -6.80
C LEU A 114 -1.06 -20.97 -5.78
N ASP A 115 -0.11 -21.81 -6.22
CA ASP A 115 0.57 -22.77 -5.36
C ASP A 115 1.33 -22.07 -4.23
N ALA A 116 2.05 -20.99 -4.54
CA ALA A 116 2.77 -20.19 -3.55
C ALA A 116 1.80 -19.57 -2.54
N LEU A 117 0.68 -19.01 -3.01
CA LEU A 117 -0.31 -18.42 -2.13
C LEU A 117 -0.99 -19.46 -1.24
N ASP A 118 -1.25 -20.67 -1.73
CA ASP A 118 -1.78 -21.77 -0.92
C ASP A 118 -0.80 -22.20 0.18
N PHE A 119 0.51 -22.16 -0.11
CA PHE A 119 1.55 -22.41 0.88
C PHE A 119 1.64 -21.29 1.95
N TYR A 120 1.67 -20.02 1.54
CA TYR A 120 1.85 -18.90 2.45
C TYR A 120 0.59 -18.49 3.21
N CYS A 121 -0.56 -18.76 2.61
CA CYS A 121 -1.86 -18.33 3.08
C CYS A 121 -2.85 -19.50 3.14
N PRO A 122 -2.56 -20.55 3.91
CA PRO A 122 -3.35 -21.77 3.91
C PRO A 122 -4.81 -21.50 4.27
N PHE A 123 -5.72 -22.16 3.54
CA PHE A 123 -7.16 -22.13 3.72
C PHE A 123 -7.60 -22.87 5.00
N TYR A 124 -7.19 -22.41 6.19
CA TYR A 124 -7.72 -22.97 7.42
C TYR A 124 -9.19 -22.54 7.58
N GLY A 125 -10.12 -23.48 7.34
CA GLY A 125 -11.55 -23.32 7.63
C GLY A 125 -12.44 -22.77 6.50
N LYS A 126 -11.95 -22.68 5.25
CA LYS A 126 -12.72 -22.14 4.10
C LYS A 126 -13.19 -23.19 3.06
N GLY A 127 -12.95 -24.49 3.28
CA GLY A 127 -13.41 -25.56 2.37
C GLY A 127 -12.63 -25.66 1.06
N ASP A 128 -13.17 -26.41 0.08
CA ASP A 128 -12.55 -26.71 -1.23
C ASP A 128 -12.63 -25.54 -2.26
N GLU A 129 -12.82 -24.30 -1.80
CA GLU A 129 -12.91 -23.16 -2.71
C GLU A 129 -11.55 -22.90 -3.36
N LYS A 130 -11.50 -22.99 -4.69
CA LYS A 130 -10.31 -22.63 -5.46
C LYS A 130 -10.16 -21.12 -5.50
N ARG A 131 -8.99 -20.62 -5.11
CA ARG A 131 -8.61 -19.23 -5.32
C ARG A 131 -8.57 -18.90 -6.82
N VAL A 132 -9.08 -17.72 -7.14
CA VAL A 132 -9.01 -17.13 -8.48
C VAL A 132 -8.57 -15.69 -8.31
N PHE A 133 -7.55 -15.28 -9.06
CA PHE A 133 -7.10 -13.89 -9.04
C PHE A 133 -8.02 -13.03 -9.90
N GLN A 134 -8.21 -11.77 -9.49
CA GLN A 134 -8.87 -10.80 -10.33
C GLN A 134 -8.02 -10.57 -11.59
N GLU A 135 -8.68 -10.37 -12.74
CA GLU A 135 -8.00 -10.00 -13.96
C GLU A 135 -7.48 -8.56 -13.84
N ALA A 136 -6.17 -8.37 -14.01
CA ALA A 136 -5.60 -7.03 -14.02
C ALA A 136 -6.19 -6.20 -15.18
N VAL A 137 -6.74 -5.03 -14.87
CA VAL A 137 -7.39 -4.16 -15.86
C VAL A 137 -6.36 -3.31 -16.59
N LYS A 138 -5.26 -2.95 -15.94
CA LYS A 138 -4.29 -1.98 -16.45
C LYS A 138 -2.99 -2.60 -16.94
N ILE A 139 -2.66 -3.81 -16.49
CA ILE A 139 -1.45 -4.51 -16.94
C ILE A 139 -1.73 -5.22 -18.27
N ARG A 140 -1.35 -4.60 -19.39
CA ARG A 140 -1.45 -5.23 -20.71
C ARG A 140 -0.32 -6.24 -20.92
N LYS A 141 -0.66 -7.54 -20.96
CA LYS A 141 0.21 -8.61 -21.45
C LYS A 141 0.38 -8.50 -22.97
N LYS A 142 1.56 -8.84 -23.48
CA LYS A 142 1.84 -8.86 -24.92
C LYS A 142 1.42 -10.19 -25.55
#